data_AF-A0A921F3B9-F1
#
_entry.id   AF-A0A921F3B9-F1
#
_cell.length_a   1.000
_cell.length_b   1.000
_cell.length_c   1.000
_cell.angle_alpha   90.00
_cell.angle_beta   90.00
_cell.angle_gamma   90.00
#
_symmetry.space_group_name_H-M   'P 1'
#
loop_
_entity.id
_entity.type
_entity.pdbx_description
1 polymer ?
#
loop_
_entity_poly.entity_id
_entity_poly.type
_entity_poly.pdbx_seq_one_letter_code
_entity_poly.pdbx_strand_id
1 'polypeptide(L)'
;TWINTALLFTENYISRGRGGLAFPGRGRIGFADYLYFSLAVQMTFGTSDVVITDRSTRRNVTVHAATAFAFNTVIIAMIVSLLVSG
;
A
#
# COMPACT_ATOMS: atom_id res chain seq x y z
N THR A 1 -12.66 -4.64 -4.19
CA THR A 1 -11.76 -5.80 -4.37
C THR A 1 -10.36 -5.39 -3.92
N TRP A 2 -9.47 -6.35 -3.66
CA TRP A 2 -8.09 -6.08 -3.20
C TRP A 2 -7.34 -5.08 -4.11
N ILE A 3 -7.50 -5.22 -5.43
CA ILE A 3 -6.90 -4.32 -6.44
C ILE A 3 -7.46 -2.90 -6.33
N ASN A 4 -8.78 -2.74 -6.15
CA ASN A 4 -9.38 -1.41 -6.02
C ASN A 4 -8.86 -0.68 -4.78
N THR A 5 -8.62 -1.40 -3.68
CA THR A 5 -8.02 -0.79 -2.48
C THR A 5 -6.64 -0.22 -2.80
N ALA A 6 -5.77 -0.99 -3.48
CA ALA A 6 -4.46 -0.50 -3.91
C ALA A 6 -4.56 0.72 -4.83
N LEU A 7 -5.47 0.71 -5.81
CA LEU A 7 -5.66 1.84 -6.73
C LEU A 7 -6.18 3.09 -6.01
N LEU A 8 -7.13 2.94 -5.08
CA LEU A 8 -7.65 4.05 -4.27
C LEU A 8 -6.55 4.71 -3.44
N PHE A 9 -5.63 3.93 -2.87
CA PHE A 9 -4.48 4.49 -2.16
C PHE A 9 -3.46 5.13 -3.10
N THR A 10 -3.23 4.58 -4.30
CA THR A 10 -2.41 5.21 -5.33
C THR A 10 -2.94 6.59 -5.69
N GLU A 11 -4.24 6.70 -5.99
CA GLU A 11 -4.91 7.97 -6.28
C GLU A 11 -4.81 8.93 -5.08
N ASN A 12 -5.01 8.43 -3.86
CA ASN A 12 -4.88 9.23 -2.65
C ASN A 12 -3.47 9.82 -2.51
N TYR A 13 -2.42 9.02 -2.73
CA TYR A 13 -1.04 9.47 -2.66
C TYR A 13 -0.71 10.48 -3.76
N ILE A 14 -1.23 10.29 -4.98
CA ILE A 14 -1.04 11.24 -6.10
C ILE A 14 -1.73 12.57 -5.80
N SER A 15 -2.99 12.53 -5.32
CA SER A 15 -3.79 13.74 -5.05
C SER A 15 -3.16 14.65 -3.99
N ARG A 16 -2.36 14.08 -3.09
CA ARG A 16 -1.62 14.79 -2.03
C ARG A 16 -0.29 15.38 -2.51
N GLY A 17 0.10 15.12 -3.76
CA GLY A 17 1.31 15.62 -4.38
C GLY A 17 2.60 15.11 -3.76
N ARG A 18 3.74 15.72 -4.12
CA ARG A 18 5.09 15.33 -3.68
C ARG A 18 5.38 15.59 -2.19
N GLY A 19 4.42 16.13 -1.43
CA GLY A 19 4.65 16.65 -0.08
C GLY A 19 4.80 15.62 1.04
N GLY A 20 4.72 14.31 0.76
CA GLY A 20 4.72 13.29 1.81
C GLY A 20 5.40 11.95 1.50
N LEU A 21 5.84 11.76 0.26
CA LEU A 21 6.60 10.58 -0.19
C LEU A 21 7.80 11.06 -1.00
N ALA A 22 8.99 10.66 -0.58
CA ALA A 22 10.24 10.86 -1.30
C ALA A 22 10.61 9.56 -2.02
N PHE A 23 10.52 9.59 -3.34
CA PHE A 23 10.91 8.49 -4.21
C PHE A 23 12.39 8.63 -4.58
N PRO A 24 13.17 7.52 -4.57
CA PRO A 24 14.59 7.57 -4.93
C PRO A 24 14.80 7.72 -6.44
N GLY A 25 16.03 8.03 -6.83
CA GLY A 25 16.42 8.17 -8.23
C GLY A 25 16.21 9.59 -8.80
N ARG A 26 16.53 9.75 -10.09
CA ARG A 26 16.37 10.99 -10.83
C ARG A 26 15.29 10.80 -11.89
N GLY A 27 14.35 11.73 -12.00
CA GLY A 27 13.32 11.68 -13.03
C GLY A 27 11.99 12.29 -12.60
N ARG A 28 11.03 12.26 -13.52
CA ARG A 28 9.67 12.73 -13.24
C ARG A 28 8.88 11.62 -12.56
N ILE A 29 8.58 11.80 -11.28
CA ILE A 29 7.65 10.94 -10.53
C ILE A 29 6.29 10.91 -11.25
N GLY A 30 5.80 9.71 -11.56
CA GLY A 30 4.54 9.45 -12.25
C GLY A 30 3.68 8.43 -11.50
N PHE A 31 2.55 8.06 -12.12
CA PHE A 31 1.57 7.14 -11.53
C PHE A 31 2.19 5.79 -11.10
N ALA A 32 3.10 5.25 -11.90
CA ALA A 32 3.74 3.96 -11.64
C ALA A 32 4.53 3.94 -10.32
N ASP A 33 5.14 5.07 -9.92
CA ASP A 33 5.88 5.17 -8.66
C ASP A 33 4.92 5.05 -7.45
N TYR A 34 3.79 5.76 -7.50
CA TYR A 34 2.77 5.67 -6.46
C TYR A 34 2.05 4.32 -6.46
N LEU A 35 1.89 3.69 -7.61
CA LEU A 35 1.37 2.33 -7.71
C LEU A 35 2.34 1.33 -7.08
N TYR A 36 3.63 1.44 -7.38
CA TYR A 36 4.68 0.63 -6.76
C TYR A 36 4.63 0.71 -5.23
N PHE A 37 4.61 1.93 -4.68
CA PHE A 37 4.51 2.13 -3.23
C PHE A 37 3.21 1.56 -2.65
N SER A 38 2.08 1.82 -3.30
CA SER A 38 0.76 1.33 -2.86
C SER A 38 0.70 -0.19 -2.83
N LEU A 39 1.19 -0.85 -3.87
CA LEU A 39 1.23 -2.31 -3.94
C LEU A 39 2.18 -2.91 -2.89
N ALA A 40 3.34 -2.29 -2.64
CA ALA A 40 4.25 -2.73 -1.58
C ALA A 40 3.54 -2.75 -0.22
N VAL A 41 2.83 -1.66 0.13
CA VAL A 41 2.04 -1.58 1.36
C VAL A 41 0.89 -2.59 1.37
N GLN A 42 0.18 -2.75 0.25
CA GLN A 42 -0.97 -3.65 0.13
C GLN A 42 -0.57 -5.14 0.25
N MET A 43 0.64 -5.48 -0.19
CA MET A 43 1.26 -6.80 -0.01
C MET A 43 1.91 -6.96 1.37
N THR A 44 1.84 -5.93 2.23
CA THR A 44 2.55 -5.88 3.52
C THR A 44 4.07 -6.03 3.41
N PHE A 45 4.63 -5.75 2.22
CA PHE A 45 6.07 -5.66 2.01
C PHE A 45 6.57 -4.29 2.46
N GLY A 46 7.19 -4.25 3.64
CA GLY A 46 7.71 -3.01 4.22
C GLY A 46 8.97 -2.47 3.54
N THR A 47 9.63 -3.26 2.70
CA THR A 47 10.87 -2.87 2.01
C THR A 47 10.55 -2.10 0.72
N SER A 48 10.02 -0.88 0.86
CA SER A 48 10.04 0.10 -0.22
C SER A 48 11.26 1.01 -0.07
N ASP A 49 11.88 1.38 -1.18
CA ASP A 49 12.92 2.41 -1.23
C ASP A 49 12.36 3.85 -1.10
N VAL A 50 11.03 3.98 -0.99
CA VAL A 50 10.28 5.22 -0.79
C VAL A 50 10.25 5.63 0.68
N VAL A 51 10.56 6.90 0.96
CA VAL A 51 10.60 7.46 2.32
C VAL A 51 9.36 8.32 2.59
N ILE A 52 8.68 8.08 3.71
CA ILE A 52 7.55 8.92 4.16
C ILE A 52 8.08 10.18 4.84
N THR A 53 7.79 11.35 4.28
CA THR A 53 8.38 12.63 4.73
C THR A 53 7.47 13.47 5.63
N ASP A 54 6.15 13.22 5.63
CA ASP A 54 5.19 14.00 6.41
C ASP A 54 4.32 13.14 7.34
N ARG A 55 3.85 13.74 8.45
CA ARG A 55 3.00 13.08 9.45
C ARG A 55 1.62 12.71 8.88
N SER A 56 1.04 13.54 8.01
CA SER A 56 -0.25 13.27 7.39
C SER A 56 -0.20 12.03 6.51
N THR A 57 0.84 11.91 5.68
CA THR A 57 1.05 10.72 4.83
C THR A 57 1.31 9.48 5.66
N ARG A 58 2.07 9.59 6.75
CA ARG A 58 2.30 8.47 7.68
C ARG A 58 1.01 7.90 8.22
N ARG A 59 0.06 8.75 8.63
CA ARG A 59 -1.26 8.30 9.10
C ARG A 59 -2.03 7.55 8.01
N ASN A 60 -1.98 8.00 6.75
CA ASN A 60 -2.64 7.28 5.66
C ASN A 60 -1.97 5.94 5.37
N VAL A 61 -0.64 5.89 5.38
CA VAL A 61 0.09 4.63 5.21
C VAL A 61 -0.26 3.66 6.34
N THR A 62 -0.44 4.13 7.58
CA THR A 62 -0.93 3.29 8.68
C THR A 62 -2.32 2.73 8.40
N VAL A 63 -3.26 3.55 7.91
CA VAL A 63 -4.62 3.09 7.55
C VAL A 63 -4.56 2.07 6.41
N HIS A 64 -3.73 2.32 5.39
CA HIS A 64 -3.51 1.40 4.29
C HIS A 64 -2.95 0.07 4.79
N ALA A 65 -1.87 0.10 5.57
CA ALA A 65 -1.24 -1.09 6.14
C ALA A 65 -2.20 -1.90 7.02
N ALA A 66 -3.02 -1.24 7.85
CA ALA A 66 -4.03 -1.93 8.67
C ALA A 66 -5.10 -2.62 7.81
N THR A 67 -5.56 -1.94 6.75
CA THR A 67 -6.52 -2.51 5.79
C THR A 67 -5.90 -3.69 5.05
N ALA A 68 -4.64 -3.56 4.62
CA ALA A 68 -3.88 -4.61 3.96
C ALA A 68 -3.70 -5.83 4.85
N PHE A 69 -3.33 -5.63 6.13
CA PHE A 69 -3.21 -6.69 7.11
C PHE A 69 -4.52 -7.46 7.26
N ALA A 70 -5.64 -6.77 7.48
CA ALA A 70 -6.95 -7.42 7.62
C ALA A 70 -7.33 -8.26 6.39
N PHE A 71 -7.14 -7.73 5.17
CA PHE A 71 -7.38 -8.50 3.95
C PHE A 71 -6.52 -9.76 3.86
N ASN A 72 -5.21 -9.63 4.10
CA ASN A 72 -4.30 -10.78 4.07
C ASN A 72 -4.67 -11.83 5.13
N THR A 73 -5.02 -11.41 6.34
CA THR A 73 -5.47 -12.32 7.41
C THR A 73 -6.75 -13.06 7.02
N VAL A 74 -7.75 -12.40 6.43
CA VAL A 74 -8.99 -13.04 5.98
C VAL A 74 -8.72 -14.06 4.87
N ILE A 75 -7.86 -13.74 3.90
CA ILE A 75 -7.49 -14.65 2.82
C ILE A 75 -6.80 -15.90 3.41
N ILE A 76 -5.84 -15.72 4.32
CA ILE A 76 -5.14 -16.82 4.99
C ILE A 76 -6.13 -17.67 5.79
N ALA A 77 -7.00 -17.04 6.59
CA ALA A 77 -7.99 -17.76 7.40
C ALA A 77 -8.94 -18.58 6.53
N MET A 78 -9.37 -18.05 5.39
CA MET A 78 -10.21 -18.77 4.43
C MET A 78 -9.48 -19.98 3.84
N ILE A 79 -8.23 -19.81 3.41
CA ILE A 79 -7.41 -20.91 2.87
C ILE A 79 -7.23 -22.01 3.92
N VAL A 80 -6.86 -21.64 5.15
CA VAL A 80 -6.72 -22.61 6.25
C VAL A 80 -8.03 -23.32 6.52
N SER A 81 -9.16 -22.59 6.55
CA SER A 81 -10.48 -23.18 6.77
C SER A 81 -10.81 -24.23 5.72
N LEU A 82 -10.55 -23.94 4.45
CA LEU A 82 -10.77 -24.88 3.34
C LEU A 82 -9.88 -26.13 3.46
N LEU A 83 -8.61 -25.95 3.81
CA LEU A 83 -7.65 -27.05 3.98
C LEU A 83 -7.96 -27.95 5.18
N VAL A 84 -8.52 -27.41 6.25
CA VAL A 84 -8.88 -28.17 7.45
C VAL A 84 -10.23 -28.86 7.30
N SER A 85 -11.14 -28.27 6.51
CA SER A 85 -12.47 -28.83 6.26
C SER A 85 -12.52 -29.92 5.17
N GLY A 86 -11.45 -30.07 4.40
CA GLY A 86 -11.28 -31.10 3.37
C GLY A 86 -10.44 -32.26 3.88
#